data_AF-A0A2W4J8T7-F1
#
_entry.id   AF-A0A2W4J8T7-F1
#
_cell.length_a   1.000
_cell.length_b   1.000
_cell.length_c   1.000
_cell.angle_alpha   90.00
_cell.angle_beta   90.00
_cell.angle_gamma   90.00
#
_symmetry.space_group_name_H-M   'P 1'
#
loop_
_entity.id
_entity.type
_entity.pdbx_description
1 polymer ?
#
loop_
_entity_poly.entity_id
_entity_poly.type
_entity_poly.pdbx_seq_one_letter_code
_entity_poly.pdbx_strand_id
1 'polypeptide(L)'
;ALFTGCAWVLCLDSSVTPLADWLDLAAVLTSSLQARVVPATAAEHDRAVAAVSHVPHLLAAALAARAGADPLAITLGAGSFRDGTRVAATSPDFVAAMCGGNAPAVRSALDAVLDALREARAALDTADPVAALRPWLAPGHAVRSNWPPSPGAAEELPADIEALLDLGRAGGWVTAVAADRRTVTAVRPAPRR
;
A
#
# COMPACT_ATOMS: atom_id res chain seq x y z
N ALA A 1 10.69 5.44 -18.61
CA ALA A 1 11.00 6.41 -17.53
C ALA A 1 10.62 5.79 -16.18
N LEU A 2 11.26 6.20 -15.08
CA LEU A 2 11.15 5.55 -13.76
C LEU A 2 9.76 5.67 -13.09
N PHE A 3 9.03 6.75 -13.35
CA PHE A 3 7.80 7.10 -12.62
C PHE A 3 6.51 6.96 -13.42
N THR A 4 6.60 6.64 -14.71
CA THR A 4 5.43 6.49 -15.59
C THR A 4 4.49 5.43 -15.05
N GLY A 5 3.25 5.83 -14.72
CA GLY A 5 2.22 4.94 -14.17
C GLY A 5 2.43 4.55 -12.70
N CYS A 6 3.49 4.99 -12.04
CA CYS A 6 3.70 4.77 -10.61
C CYS A 6 2.79 5.67 -9.78
N ALA A 7 2.34 5.18 -8.63
CA ALA A 7 1.68 6.04 -7.65
C ALA A 7 2.70 7.01 -7.04
N TRP A 8 2.33 8.27 -6.90
CA TRP A 8 3.09 9.29 -6.20
C TRP A 8 2.16 9.98 -5.21
N VAL A 9 2.35 9.70 -3.92
CA VAL A 9 1.54 10.36 -2.88
C VAL A 9 2.03 11.80 -2.74
N LEU A 10 1.12 12.76 -2.86
CA LEU A 10 1.37 14.15 -2.51
C LEU A 10 0.54 14.53 -1.28
N CYS A 11 1.23 14.79 -0.17
CA CYS A 11 0.55 15.12 1.08
C CYS A 11 -0.18 16.46 0.97
N LEU A 12 -1.42 16.50 1.45
CA LEU A 12 -2.30 17.66 1.43
C LEU A 12 -2.91 17.85 2.82
N ASP A 13 -2.18 18.55 3.68
CA ASP A 13 -2.62 18.88 5.03
C ASP A 13 -3.11 20.34 5.05
N SER A 14 -4.41 20.55 5.26
CA SER A 14 -5.09 21.84 5.07
C SER A 14 -4.57 23.00 5.91
N SER A 15 -3.91 22.71 7.03
CA SER A 15 -3.33 23.71 7.93
C SER A 15 -1.94 24.20 7.50
N VAL A 16 -1.25 23.45 6.63
CA VAL A 16 0.18 23.70 6.31
C VAL A 16 0.48 23.71 4.82
N THR A 17 -0.38 23.12 3.99
CA THR A 17 -0.12 22.94 2.56
C THR A 17 -0.91 23.96 1.74
N PRO A 18 -0.26 24.94 1.09
CA PRO A 18 -0.92 25.82 0.14
C PRO A 18 -1.40 25.00 -1.06
N LEU A 19 -2.69 25.04 -1.35
CA LEU A 19 -3.29 24.27 -2.44
C LEU A 19 -2.70 24.62 -3.80
N ALA A 20 -2.36 25.90 -4.03
CA ALA A 20 -1.73 26.34 -5.27
C ALA A 20 -0.39 25.62 -5.53
N ASP A 21 0.48 25.56 -4.51
CA ASP A 21 1.77 24.88 -4.61
C ASP A 21 1.60 23.37 -4.84
N TRP A 22 0.61 22.76 -4.19
CA TRP A 22 0.27 21.36 -4.40
C TRP A 22 -0.16 21.10 -5.86
N LEU A 23 -1.01 21.96 -6.42
CA LEU A 23 -1.53 21.83 -7.79
C LEU A 23 -0.42 22.03 -8.83
N ASP A 24 0.50 22.95 -8.61
CA ASP A 24 1.62 23.17 -9.53
C ASP A 24 2.58 21.97 -9.52
N LEU A 25 2.88 21.39 -8.34
CA LEU A 25 3.66 20.17 -8.26
C LEU A 25 2.92 18.98 -8.92
N ALA A 26 1.62 18.82 -8.64
CA ALA A 26 0.81 17.78 -9.25
C ALA A 26 0.78 17.90 -10.79
N ALA A 27 0.75 19.12 -11.33
CA ALA A 27 0.80 19.35 -12.77
C ALA A 27 2.13 18.86 -13.39
N VAL A 28 3.27 19.10 -12.72
CA VAL A 28 4.58 18.61 -13.17
C VAL A 28 4.66 17.08 -13.11
N LEU A 29 4.22 16.48 -12.00
CA LEU A 29 4.25 15.02 -11.81
C LEU A 29 3.39 14.29 -12.84
N THR A 30 2.19 14.81 -13.13
CA THR A 30 1.26 14.20 -14.08
C THR A 30 1.68 14.40 -15.53
N SER A 31 2.19 15.58 -15.90
CA SER A 31 2.58 15.87 -17.28
C SER A 31 3.96 15.32 -17.65
N SER A 32 4.98 15.65 -16.86
CA SER A 32 6.39 15.40 -17.21
C SER A 32 6.87 14.02 -16.77
N LEU A 33 6.37 13.53 -15.62
CA LEU A 33 6.74 12.22 -15.08
C LEU A 33 5.69 11.13 -15.34
N GLN A 34 4.49 11.53 -15.77
CA GLN A 34 3.36 10.62 -16.01
C GLN A 34 3.03 9.75 -14.79
N ALA A 35 3.25 10.28 -13.59
CA ALA A 35 2.93 9.63 -12.33
C ALA A 35 1.43 9.78 -12.01
N ARG A 36 0.91 8.83 -11.25
CA ARG A 36 -0.46 8.85 -10.71
C ARG A 36 -0.42 9.55 -9.36
N VAL A 37 -0.85 10.81 -9.30
CA VAL A 37 -0.76 11.61 -8.07
C VAL A 37 -1.90 11.22 -7.12
N VAL A 38 -1.56 10.70 -5.95
CA VAL A 38 -2.54 10.28 -4.93
C VAL A 38 -2.55 11.34 -3.82
N PRO A 39 -3.63 12.11 -3.65
CA PRO A 39 -3.75 13.03 -2.52
C PRO A 39 -3.97 12.24 -1.23
N ALA A 40 -3.33 12.64 -0.14
CA ALA A 40 -3.56 12.09 1.20
C ALA A 40 -3.06 13.09 2.24
N THR A 41 -3.54 13.05 3.47
CA THR A 41 -2.82 13.66 4.59
C THR A 41 -1.56 12.86 4.92
N ALA A 42 -0.58 13.47 5.62
CA ALA A 42 0.60 12.75 6.10
C ALA A 42 0.22 11.53 6.97
N ALA A 43 -0.78 11.68 7.85
CA ALA A 43 -1.24 10.59 8.71
C ALA A 43 -1.93 9.45 7.94
N GLU A 44 -2.69 9.76 6.88
CA GLU A 44 -3.29 8.76 5.99
C GLU A 44 -2.22 8.00 5.20
N HIS A 45 -1.22 8.71 4.66
CA HIS A 45 -0.07 8.11 4.01
C HIS A 45 0.64 7.13 4.95
N ASP A 46 1.02 7.59 6.13
CA ASP A 46 1.80 6.80 7.10
C ASP A 46 1.06 5.53 7.53
N ARG A 47 -0.25 5.63 7.78
CA ARG A 47 -1.08 4.46 8.06
C ARG A 47 -1.13 3.49 6.88
N ALA A 48 -1.27 3.98 5.65
CA ALA A 48 -1.32 3.13 4.47
C ALA A 48 0.02 2.41 4.24
N VAL A 49 1.15 3.14 4.24
CA VAL A 49 2.48 2.55 4.00
C VAL A 49 2.94 1.63 5.13
N ALA A 50 2.48 1.85 6.37
CA ALA A 50 2.68 0.90 7.45
C ALA A 50 2.16 -0.50 7.08
N ALA A 51 0.94 -0.57 6.55
CA ALA A 51 0.29 -1.82 6.17
C ALA A 51 0.85 -2.46 4.89
N VAL A 52 1.18 -1.66 3.86
CA VAL A 52 1.54 -2.19 2.53
C VAL A 52 3.04 -2.19 2.22
N SER A 53 3.87 -1.57 3.06
CA SER A 53 5.33 -1.50 2.88
C SER A 53 6.09 -1.93 4.13
N HIS A 54 5.84 -1.31 5.28
CA HIS A 54 6.66 -1.51 6.49
C HIS A 54 6.45 -2.90 7.11
N VAL A 55 5.22 -3.26 7.45
CA VAL A 55 4.88 -4.57 8.02
C VAL A 55 5.29 -5.71 7.09
N PRO A 56 5.08 -5.64 5.75
CA PRO A 56 5.61 -6.63 4.83
C PRO A 56 7.13 -6.86 4.93
N HIS A 57 7.95 -5.83 5.17
CA HIS A 57 9.38 -6.01 5.40
C HIS A 57 9.66 -6.76 6.71
N LEU A 58 8.95 -6.44 7.79
CA LEU A 58 9.10 -7.14 9.08
C LEU A 58 8.71 -8.62 8.98
N LEU A 59 7.59 -8.92 8.28
CA LEU A 59 7.15 -10.30 8.04
C LEU A 59 8.16 -11.07 7.20
N ALA A 60 8.65 -10.48 6.11
CA ALA A 60 9.65 -11.10 5.24
C ALA A 60 10.95 -11.39 6.00
N ALA A 61 11.42 -10.45 6.82
CA ALA A 61 12.63 -10.61 7.63
C ALA A 61 12.46 -11.73 8.68
N ALA A 62 11.32 -11.76 9.38
CA ALA A 62 11.01 -12.81 10.34
C ALA A 62 10.93 -14.19 9.66
N LEU A 63 10.21 -14.29 8.53
CA LEU A 63 10.07 -15.54 7.78
C LEU A 63 11.43 -16.05 7.28
N ALA A 64 12.24 -15.17 6.69
CA ALA A 64 13.57 -15.52 6.19
C ALA A 64 14.50 -16.01 7.31
N ALA A 65 14.54 -15.30 8.44
CA ALA A 65 15.37 -15.66 9.59
C ALA A 65 14.97 -17.01 10.21
N ARG A 66 13.67 -17.29 10.31
CA ARG A 66 13.17 -18.56 10.85
C ARG A 66 13.42 -19.74 9.91
N ALA A 67 13.17 -19.58 8.61
CA ALA A 67 13.45 -20.61 7.62
C ALA A 67 14.95 -20.88 7.45
N GLY A 68 15.78 -19.84 7.54
CA GLY A 68 17.25 -19.92 7.44
C GLY A 68 17.93 -20.76 8.52
N ALA A 69 17.24 -21.04 9.62
CA ALA A 69 17.73 -21.94 10.67
C ALA A 69 17.56 -23.44 10.33
N ASP A 70 16.83 -23.79 9.25
CA ASP A 70 16.60 -25.15 8.80
C ASP A 70 17.19 -25.37 7.38
N PRO A 71 18.29 -26.14 7.26
CA PRO A 71 18.92 -26.41 5.96
C PRO A 71 18.02 -27.08 4.92
N LEU A 72 17.10 -27.95 5.37
CA LEU A 72 16.15 -28.60 4.48
C LEU A 72 15.12 -27.59 3.98
N ALA A 73 14.59 -26.74 4.86
CA ALA A 73 13.65 -25.69 4.47
C ALA A 73 14.23 -24.74 3.42
N ILE A 74 15.49 -24.31 3.59
CA ILE A 74 16.18 -23.48 2.60
C ILE A 74 16.33 -24.21 1.26
N THR A 75 16.65 -25.51 1.28
CA THR A 75 16.77 -26.31 0.06
C THR A 75 15.43 -26.47 -0.68
N LEU A 76 14.33 -26.59 0.07
CA LEU A 76 12.98 -26.75 -0.48
C LEU A 76 12.29 -25.42 -0.83
N GLY A 77 12.89 -24.29 -0.48
CA GLY A 77 12.36 -22.95 -0.76
C GLY A 77 12.14 -22.74 -2.26
N ALA A 78 10.89 -22.51 -2.66
CA ALA A 78 10.49 -22.30 -4.05
C ALA A 78 10.04 -20.84 -4.29
N GLY A 79 9.27 -20.61 -5.36
CA GLY A 79 8.82 -19.28 -5.77
C GLY A 79 8.06 -18.50 -4.68
N SER A 80 7.22 -19.17 -3.90
CA SER A 80 6.47 -18.54 -2.79
C SER A 80 7.40 -18.01 -1.70
N PHE A 81 8.41 -18.78 -1.31
CA PHE A 81 9.41 -18.35 -0.34
C PHE A 81 10.28 -17.22 -0.92
N ARG A 82 10.79 -17.39 -2.15
CA ARG A 82 11.60 -16.37 -2.84
C ARG A 82 10.89 -15.03 -2.91
N ASP A 83 9.64 -15.02 -3.39
CA ASP A 83 8.91 -13.77 -3.60
C ASP A 83 8.38 -13.20 -2.27
N GLY A 84 7.98 -14.07 -1.33
CA GLY A 84 7.53 -13.70 0.01
C GLY A 84 8.63 -13.16 0.92
N THR A 85 9.90 -13.49 0.65
CA THR A 85 11.06 -13.00 1.40
C THR A 85 11.96 -12.04 0.62
N ARG A 86 11.66 -11.73 -0.64
CA ARG A 86 12.48 -10.87 -1.51
C ARG A 86 12.90 -9.56 -0.84
N VAL A 87 11.99 -8.92 -0.11
CA VAL A 87 12.23 -7.62 0.55
C VAL A 87 13.04 -7.73 1.85
N ALA A 88 13.30 -8.93 2.36
CA ALA A 88 14.22 -9.14 3.47
C ALA A 88 15.69 -8.87 3.09
N ALA A 89 16.00 -8.79 1.79
CA ALA A 89 17.31 -8.38 1.29
C ALA A 89 17.55 -6.86 1.32
N THR A 90 16.53 -6.06 1.65
CA THR A 90 16.67 -4.62 1.87
C THR A 90 17.58 -4.37 3.08
N SER A 91 18.41 -3.32 3.03
CA SER A 91 19.32 -2.94 4.13
C SER A 91 18.59 -2.89 5.49
N PRO A 92 19.07 -3.60 6.53
CA PRO A 92 18.47 -3.56 7.86
C PRO A 92 18.37 -2.14 8.43
N ASP A 93 19.38 -1.30 8.22
CA ASP A 93 19.38 0.09 8.70
C ASP A 93 18.27 0.92 8.04
N PHE A 94 18.04 0.70 6.75
CA PHE A 94 16.96 1.35 6.02
C PHE A 94 15.59 0.89 6.52
N VAL A 95 15.39 -0.42 6.70
CA VAL A 95 14.14 -0.97 7.22
C VAL A 95 13.90 -0.47 8.65
N ALA A 96 14.93 -0.41 9.49
CA ALA A 96 14.84 0.10 10.85
C ALA A 96 14.46 1.60 10.88
N ALA A 97 15.07 2.42 10.04
CA ALA A 97 14.73 3.84 9.93
C ALA A 97 13.27 4.05 9.45
N MET A 98 12.85 3.30 8.43
CA MET A 98 11.50 3.36 7.87
C MET A 98 10.44 2.91 8.88
N CYS A 99 10.63 1.76 9.54
CA CYS A 99 9.71 1.25 10.54
C CYS A 99 9.71 2.10 11.82
N GLY A 100 10.89 2.54 12.27
CA GLY A 100 11.05 3.35 13.48
C GLY A 100 10.47 4.75 13.33
N GLY A 101 10.69 5.39 12.17
CA GLY A 101 10.14 6.71 11.85
C GLY A 101 8.61 6.74 11.82
N ASN A 102 7.96 5.59 11.59
CA ASN A 102 6.51 5.43 11.57
C ASN A 102 6.01 4.41 12.61
N ALA A 103 6.70 4.30 13.74
CA ALA A 103 6.46 3.25 14.73
C ALA A 103 5.00 3.13 15.22
N PRO A 104 4.24 4.22 15.47
CA PRO A 104 2.85 4.10 15.92
C PRO A 104 1.95 3.40 14.89
N ALA A 105 2.00 3.79 13.62
CA ALA A 105 1.18 3.17 12.58
C ALA A 105 1.67 1.75 12.25
N VAL A 106 2.98 1.52 12.27
CA VAL A 106 3.57 0.19 12.09
C VAL A 106 3.13 -0.76 13.18
N ARG A 107 3.13 -0.34 14.45
CA ARG A 107 2.65 -1.16 15.57
C ARG A 107 1.19 -1.56 15.37
N SER A 108 0.32 -0.59 15.10
CA SER A 108 -1.10 -0.87 14.88
C SER A 108 -1.34 -1.83 13.71
N ALA A 109 -0.64 -1.61 12.59
CA ALA A 109 -0.75 -2.49 11.42
C ALA A 109 -0.17 -3.90 11.69
N LEU A 110 0.93 -4.00 12.45
CA LEU A 110 1.55 -5.26 12.81
C LEU A 110 0.65 -6.07 13.75
N ASP A 111 0.05 -5.42 14.76
CA ASP A 111 -0.86 -6.07 15.71
C ASP A 111 -2.05 -6.71 14.97
N ALA A 112 -2.64 -6.00 14.00
CA ALA A 112 -3.72 -6.55 13.17
C ALA A 112 -3.30 -7.81 12.38
N VAL A 113 -2.07 -7.84 11.85
CA VAL A 113 -1.54 -9.04 11.17
C VAL A 113 -1.26 -10.16 12.16
N LEU A 114 -0.72 -9.86 13.34
CA LEU A 114 -0.46 -10.86 14.38
C LEU A 114 -1.76 -11.51 14.84
N ASP A 115 -2.82 -10.73 15.02
CA ASP A 115 -4.15 -11.26 15.38
C ASP A 115 -4.70 -12.17 14.27
N ALA A 116 -4.63 -11.76 13.00
CA ALA A 116 -5.03 -12.61 11.88
C ALA A 116 -4.20 -13.92 11.82
N LEU A 117 -2.90 -13.87 12.09
CA LEU A 117 -2.05 -15.07 12.14
C LEU A 117 -2.37 -15.97 13.34
N ARG A 118 -2.78 -15.40 14.48
CA ARG A 118 -3.27 -16.16 15.64
C ARG A 118 -4.56 -16.90 15.31
N GLU A 119 -5.47 -16.29 14.56
CA GLU A 119 -6.69 -16.95 14.06
C GLU A 119 -6.37 -18.12 13.14
N ALA A 120 -5.46 -17.94 12.17
CA ALA A 120 -4.99 -19.04 11.33
C ALA A 120 -4.34 -20.16 12.15
N ARG A 121 -3.56 -19.80 13.16
CA ARG A 121 -2.96 -20.76 14.07
C ARG A 121 -4.01 -21.51 14.89
N ALA A 122 -5.09 -20.86 15.33
CA ALA A 122 -6.19 -21.54 16.01
C ALA A 122 -6.96 -22.48 15.05
N ALA A 123 -7.17 -22.06 13.80
CA ALA A 123 -7.79 -22.89 12.76
C ALA A 123 -7.02 -24.20 12.52
N LEU A 124 -5.68 -24.16 12.61
CA LEU A 124 -4.81 -25.33 12.49
C LEU A 124 -4.98 -26.37 13.61
N ASP A 125 -5.53 -26.00 14.77
CA ASP A 125 -5.75 -26.91 15.91
C ASP A 125 -7.14 -27.57 15.91
N THR A 126 -7.98 -27.25 14.93
CA THR A 126 -9.34 -27.83 14.84
C THR A 126 -9.30 -29.27 14.34
N ALA A 127 -10.42 -30.01 14.49
CA ALA A 127 -10.51 -31.39 14.00
C ALA A 127 -10.46 -31.51 12.46
N ASP A 128 -10.82 -30.44 11.73
CA ASP A 128 -10.67 -30.33 10.28
C ASP A 128 -10.04 -28.97 9.91
N PRO A 129 -8.69 -28.87 10.00
CA PRO A 129 -7.96 -27.63 9.71
C PRO A 129 -8.15 -27.13 8.28
N VAL A 130 -8.37 -28.03 7.32
CA VAL A 130 -8.56 -27.66 5.91
C VAL A 130 -9.87 -26.91 5.74
N ALA A 131 -10.96 -27.44 6.31
CA ALA A 131 -12.24 -26.75 6.29
C ALA A 131 -12.17 -25.42 7.05
N ALA A 132 -11.48 -25.37 8.19
CA ALA A 132 -11.35 -24.18 9.02
C ALA A 132 -10.51 -23.06 8.36
N LEU A 133 -9.45 -23.40 7.62
CA LEU A 133 -8.58 -22.42 6.96
C LEU A 133 -9.19 -21.79 5.70
N ARG A 134 -10.05 -22.51 4.97
CA ARG A 134 -10.67 -22.01 3.72
C ARG A 134 -11.31 -20.62 3.86
N PRO A 135 -12.23 -20.37 4.82
CA PRO A 135 -12.82 -19.05 4.98
C PRO A 135 -11.81 -17.99 5.42
N TRP A 136 -10.77 -18.36 6.18
CA TRP A 136 -9.71 -17.43 6.59
C TRP A 136 -8.81 -16.99 5.41
N LEU A 137 -8.52 -17.90 4.48
CA LEU A 137 -7.72 -17.63 3.27
C LEU A 137 -8.48 -16.79 2.22
N ALA A 138 -9.80 -16.91 2.17
CA ALA A 138 -10.62 -16.33 1.09
C ALA A 138 -10.53 -14.80 0.96
N PRO A 139 -10.55 -13.98 2.03
CA PRO A 139 -10.40 -12.53 1.91
C PRO A 139 -9.05 -12.11 1.32
N GLY A 140 -7.96 -12.75 1.76
CA GLY A 140 -6.61 -12.49 1.24
C GLY A 140 -6.49 -12.86 -0.23
N HIS A 141 -7.06 -14.01 -0.63
CA HIS A 141 -7.16 -14.40 -2.03
C HIS A 141 -7.93 -13.36 -2.85
N ALA A 142 -9.11 -12.93 -2.39
CA ALA A 142 -9.94 -11.97 -3.10
C ALA A 142 -9.24 -10.62 -3.32
N VAL A 143 -8.51 -10.11 -2.31
CA VAL A 143 -7.72 -8.87 -2.45
C VAL A 143 -6.61 -9.06 -3.48
N ARG A 144 -5.84 -10.14 -3.39
CA ARG A 144 -4.70 -10.36 -4.29
C ARG A 144 -5.13 -10.61 -5.73
N SER A 145 -6.22 -11.35 -5.96
CA SER A 145 -6.75 -11.64 -7.30
C SER A 145 -7.25 -10.38 -8.02
N ASN A 146 -7.56 -9.31 -7.28
CA ASN A 146 -8.04 -8.03 -7.80
C ASN A 146 -7.00 -6.90 -7.71
N TRP A 147 -5.74 -7.23 -7.41
CA TRP A 147 -4.66 -6.24 -7.30
C TRP A 147 -3.67 -6.34 -8.48
N PRO A 148 -3.20 -5.21 -9.03
CA PRO A 148 -3.62 -3.85 -8.73
C PRO A 148 -5.05 -3.55 -9.23
N PRO A 149 -5.77 -2.61 -8.61
CA PRO A 149 -7.10 -2.24 -9.08
C PRO A 149 -7.04 -1.71 -10.51
N SER A 150 -8.02 -2.09 -11.32
CA SER A 150 -8.18 -1.51 -12.66
C SER A 150 -8.66 -0.06 -12.56
N PRO A 151 -8.17 0.85 -13.42
CA PRO A 151 -8.68 2.21 -13.47
C PRO A 151 -10.16 2.21 -13.91
N GLY A 152 -10.97 3.02 -13.24
CA GLY A 152 -12.32 3.38 -13.69
C GLY A 152 -12.31 4.43 -14.80
N ALA A 153 -13.47 5.01 -15.06
CA ALA A 153 -13.58 6.13 -15.99
C ALA A 153 -12.89 7.39 -15.42
N ALA A 154 -12.33 8.21 -16.32
CA ALA A 154 -11.82 9.52 -15.94
C ALA A 154 -12.99 10.44 -15.59
N GLU A 155 -12.83 11.22 -14.53
CA GLU A 155 -13.77 12.22 -14.07
C GLU A 155 -13.06 13.56 -13.85
N GLU A 156 -13.80 14.65 -14.02
CA GLU A 156 -13.32 15.98 -13.68
C GLU A 156 -13.81 16.35 -12.28
N LEU A 157 -12.89 16.76 -11.41
CA LEU A 157 -13.17 17.13 -10.03
C LEU A 157 -12.76 18.58 -9.78
N PRO A 158 -13.46 19.31 -8.89
CA PRO A 158 -12.98 20.60 -8.43
C PRO A 158 -11.62 20.45 -7.75
N ALA A 159 -10.73 21.40 -8.01
CA ALA A 159 -9.43 21.47 -7.37
C ALA A 159 -9.57 22.17 -6.01
N ASP A 160 -10.23 21.50 -5.06
CA ASP A 160 -10.31 21.89 -3.66
C ASP A 160 -9.82 20.76 -2.75
N ILE A 161 -9.46 21.11 -1.51
CA ILE A 161 -8.78 20.20 -0.59
C ILE A 161 -9.66 18.99 -0.24
N GLU A 162 -10.95 19.20 -0.01
CA GLU A 162 -11.85 18.14 0.45
C GLU A 162 -12.08 17.12 -0.68
N ALA A 163 -12.39 17.60 -1.89
CA ALA A 163 -12.58 16.74 -3.06
C ALA A 163 -11.32 15.92 -3.39
N LEU A 164 -10.13 16.52 -3.29
CA LEU A 164 -8.86 15.83 -3.51
C LEU A 164 -8.59 14.76 -2.44
N LEU A 165 -8.81 15.07 -1.16
CA LEU A 165 -8.63 14.08 -0.10
C LEU A 165 -9.64 12.93 -0.21
N ASP A 166 -10.89 13.21 -0.59
CA ASP A 166 -11.90 12.18 -0.81
C ASP A 166 -11.63 11.32 -2.04
N LEU A 167 -10.99 11.87 -3.07
CA LEU A 167 -10.41 11.09 -4.16
C LEU A 167 -9.36 10.10 -3.61
N GLY A 168 -8.40 10.60 -2.83
CA GLY A 168 -7.33 9.80 -2.23
C GLY A 168 -7.82 8.68 -1.32
N ARG A 169 -8.75 8.98 -0.42
CA ARG A 169 -9.37 8.00 0.51
C ARG A 169 -10.10 6.87 -0.20
N ALA A 170 -10.63 7.13 -1.39
CA ALA A 170 -11.24 6.11 -2.24
C ALA A 170 -10.21 5.30 -3.06
N GLY A 171 -8.91 5.56 -2.89
CA GLY A 171 -7.83 4.96 -3.66
C GLY A 171 -7.66 5.53 -5.06
N GLY A 172 -8.27 6.69 -5.33
CA GLY A 172 -8.16 7.40 -6.61
C GLY A 172 -6.91 8.24 -6.73
N TRP A 173 -6.66 8.73 -7.94
CA TRP A 173 -5.49 9.54 -8.26
C TRP A 173 -5.77 10.55 -9.37
N VAL A 174 -5.05 11.66 -9.33
CA VAL A 174 -5.02 12.70 -10.35
C VAL A 174 -4.09 12.27 -11.48
N THR A 175 -4.54 12.54 -12.71
CA THR A 175 -3.84 12.24 -13.97
C THR A 175 -3.55 13.48 -14.81
N ALA A 176 -4.22 14.59 -14.53
CA ALA A 176 -3.91 15.91 -15.09
C ALA A 176 -4.46 17.02 -14.21
N VAL A 177 -3.85 18.20 -14.26
CA VAL A 177 -4.33 19.44 -13.61
C VAL A 177 -4.65 20.46 -14.70
N ALA A 178 -5.82 21.10 -14.63
CA ALA A 178 -6.23 22.10 -15.60
C ALA A 178 -5.30 23.32 -15.60
N ALA A 179 -5.18 23.99 -16.76
CA ALA A 179 -4.28 25.14 -16.93
C ALA A 179 -4.64 26.33 -16.00
N ASP A 180 -5.92 26.48 -15.65
CA ASP A 180 -6.43 27.52 -14.75
C ASP A 180 -6.43 27.11 -13.27
N ARG A 181 -6.02 25.86 -12.97
CA ARG A 181 -5.93 25.26 -11.63
C ARG A 181 -7.26 25.19 -10.89
N ARG A 182 -8.38 25.21 -11.62
CA ARG A 182 -9.73 25.10 -11.02
C ARG A 182 -10.24 23.67 -10.94
N THR A 183 -9.77 22.80 -11.83
CA THR A 183 -10.18 21.39 -11.88
C THR A 183 -9.00 20.45 -12.10
N VAL A 184 -9.22 19.18 -11.78
CA VAL A 184 -8.30 18.09 -12.04
C VAL A 184 -9.01 16.96 -12.78
N THR A 185 -8.29 16.27 -13.67
CA THR A 185 -8.75 15.00 -14.23
C THR A 185 -8.26 13.87 -13.35
N ALA A 186 -9.19 13.11 -12.78
CA ALA A 186 -8.92 12.06 -11.82
C ALA A 186 -9.52 10.71 -12.25
N VAL A 187 -9.02 9.64 -11.65
CA VAL A 187 -9.51 8.28 -11.84
C VAL A 187 -9.68 7.63 -10.47
N ARG A 188 -10.79 6.91 -10.29
CA ARG A 188 -11.01 6.00 -9.14
C ARG A 188 -10.82 4.55 -9.57
N PRO A 189 -10.46 3.64 -8.65
CA PRO A 189 -10.53 2.21 -8.90
C PRO A 189 -11.92 1.80 -9.43
N ALA A 190 -11.95 0.97 -10.47
CA ALA A 190 -13.19 0.36 -10.91
C ALA A 190 -13.77 -0.52 -9.77
N PRO A 191 -15.12 -0.64 -9.67
CA PRO A 191 -15.73 -1.56 -8.72
C PRO A 191 -15.17 -2.98 -8.90
N ARG A 192 -14.94 -3.68 -7.78
CA ARG A 192 -14.53 -5.10 -7.83
C ARG A 192 -15.65 -5.90 -8.48
N ARG A 193 -15.28 -6.76 -9.44
CA ARG A 193 -16.21 -7.71 -10.09
C ARG A 193 -16.43 -8.93 -9.21
#